data_AF-A0A955FLW6-F1
#
_entry.id   AF-A0A955FLW6-F1
#
_cell.length_a   1.000
_cell.length_b   1.000
_cell.length_c   1.000
_cell.angle_alpha   90.00
_cell.angle_beta   90.00
_cell.angle_gamma   90.00
#
_symmetry.space_group_name_H-M   'P 1'
#
loop_
_entity.id
_entity.type
_entity.pdbx_description
1 polymer ?
#
loop_
_entity_poly.entity_id
_entity_poly.type
_entity_poly.pdbx_seq_one_letter_code
_entity_poly.pdbx_strand_id
1 'polypeptide(L)'
;TVGSIGYVVSSLLGFNRIEAVIISLALFFSSTIIIIKILSDKKEQNRLHGQIAIGVILVEDIIATFALLFIAAGKNGGLGPAEIGQLALKGLGLLIVLIICNTKILPRVSRYMAKTQELLFLFAIGWGFGIATLFELAGFSIEVGALFAGVALASSPYAQEISSRLKPLRDFFIVLFFITLGKSLNVDNLAAGILPALALSVIVIVLKPFTVTSVMGLLGYTKRVSFKTGINLSQISEFSIVMVVLASKAELLRPEVGAIISLVAIITIAISTYLMQYDDQLFAYFDRLKLHMFEKEVVRRESPRRNGYQLVLFGYHHGGHEFVKTFKAIGKRYLVVDYDPNVIDTLEHQDIPFLYGDAADNELLDEIGIHNTKLVISTLSNFETSQQLVRNVRRINPSAVIICHAENKAQAIQLYELGAEYVMIPHYIGSQKISSFIRKSGLKKQEFKDYREKHIAYLHANYDHAAAE
;
A
#
# COMPACT_ATOMS: atom_id res chain seq x y z
N THR A 1 15.68 -5.15 -15.85
CA THR A 1 16.60 -6.20 -15.38
C THR A 1 15.97 -7.59 -15.47
N VAL A 2 14.83 -7.84 -14.82
CA VAL A 2 14.13 -9.14 -14.85
C VAL A 2 13.81 -9.58 -16.27
N GLY A 3 13.25 -8.70 -17.11
CA GLY A 3 13.01 -9.00 -18.53
C GLY A 3 14.29 -9.30 -19.30
N SER A 4 15.38 -8.55 -19.08
CA SER A 4 16.66 -8.78 -19.78
C SER A 4 17.28 -10.13 -19.40
N ILE A 5 17.28 -10.48 -18.11
CA ILE A 5 17.81 -11.76 -17.64
C ILE A 5 16.88 -12.91 -18.06
N GLY A 6 15.57 -12.69 -18.02
CA GLY A 6 14.57 -13.60 -18.57
C GLY A 6 14.82 -13.90 -20.04
N TYR A 7 15.21 -12.89 -20.84
CA TYR A 7 15.49 -13.07 -22.26
C TYR A 7 16.72 -13.93 -22.50
N VAL A 8 17.80 -13.67 -21.74
CA VAL A 8 19.04 -14.44 -21.81
C VAL A 8 18.78 -15.89 -21.42
N VAL A 9 18.10 -16.12 -20.28
CA VAL A 9 17.82 -17.49 -19.81
C VAL A 9 16.86 -18.21 -20.77
N SER A 10 15.84 -17.54 -21.30
CA SER A 10 14.94 -18.14 -22.29
C SER A 10 15.68 -18.51 -23.57
N SER A 11 16.61 -17.69 -24.02
CA SER A 11 17.44 -17.98 -25.19
C SER A 11 18.36 -19.19 -24.94
N LEU A 12 18.94 -19.29 -23.74
CA LEU A 12 19.77 -20.44 -23.33
C LEU A 12 18.96 -21.74 -23.21
N LEU A 13 17.68 -21.65 -22.85
CA LEU A 13 16.74 -22.78 -22.79
C LEU A 13 16.24 -23.22 -24.18
N GLY A 14 16.69 -22.56 -25.27
CA GLY A 14 16.37 -22.95 -26.64
C GLY A 14 15.05 -22.39 -27.17
N PHE A 15 14.48 -21.37 -26.54
CA PHE A 15 13.34 -20.64 -27.10
C PHE A 15 13.78 -19.71 -28.23
N ASN A 16 12.93 -19.55 -29.24
CA ASN A 16 13.22 -18.65 -30.34
C ASN A 16 13.19 -17.17 -29.86
N ARG A 17 13.66 -16.23 -30.69
CA ARG A 17 13.77 -14.81 -30.28
C ARG A 17 12.44 -14.19 -29.89
N ILE A 18 11.35 -14.54 -30.58
CA ILE A 18 10.00 -13.99 -30.33
C ILE A 18 9.46 -14.57 -29.01
N GLU A 19 9.58 -15.89 -28.84
CA GLU A 19 9.23 -16.59 -27.60
C GLU A 19 10.00 -16.02 -26.40
N ALA A 20 11.31 -15.82 -26.54
CA ALA A 20 12.14 -15.27 -25.47
C ALA A 20 11.70 -13.85 -25.08
N VAL A 21 11.32 -12.99 -26.03
CA VAL A 21 10.77 -11.66 -25.73
C VAL A 21 9.44 -11.77 -24.98
N ILE A 22 8.54 -12.63 -25.46
CA ILE A 22 7.21 -12.79 -24.84
C ILE A 22 7.33 -13.39 -23.43
N ILE A 23 8.18 -14.40 -23.23
CA ILE A 23 8.48 -14.97 -21.91
C ILE A 23 9.02 -13.87 -20.99
N SER A 24 9.99 -13.09 -21.45
CA SER A 24 10.59 -12.01 -20.65
C SER A 24 9.59 -10.96 -20.19
N LEU A 25 8.65 -10.63 -21.07
CA LEU A 25 7.57 -9.69 -20.80
C LEU A 25 6.56 -10.31 -19.82
N ALA A 26 6.22 -11.58 -20.00
CA ALA A 26 5.40 -12.33 -19.06
C ALA A 26 6.01 -12.41 -17.64
N LEU A 27 7.34 -12.53 -17.51
CA LEU A 27 8.01 -12.54 -16.20
C LEU A 27 8.07 -11.15 -15.53
N PHE A 28 7.89 -10.07 -16.31
CA PHE A 28 7.99 -8.71 -15.81
C PHE A 28 6.79 -8.33 -14.94
N PHE A 29 5.56 -8.60 -15.39
CA PHE A 29 4.33 -8.17 -14.70
C PHE A 29 4.10 -8.89 -13.38
N SER A 30 3.63 -8.19 -12.35
CA SER A 30 3.25 -8.73 -11.05
C SER A 30 1.73 -8.91 -10.95
N SER A 31 1.25 -9.88 -10.15
CA SER A 31 -0.19 -10.08 -9.99
C SER A 31 -0.83 -9.03 -9.10
N THR A 32 -1.72 -8.22 -9.67
CA THR A 32 -2.51 -7.20 -8.98
C THR A 32 -3.46 -7.84 -7.97
N ILE A 33 -4.10 -8.95 -8.37
CA ILE A 33 -5.06 -9.68 -7.53
C ILE A 33 -4.43 -10.15 -6.21
N ILE A 34 -3.30 -10.85 -6.30
CA ILE A 34 -2.63 -11.43 -5.12
C ILE A 34 -2.07 -10.33 -4.22
N ILE A 35 -1.42 -9.31 -4.79
CA ILE A 35 -0.84 -8.21 -4.02
C ILE A 35 -1.90 -7.48 -3.21
N ILE A 36 -2.97 -7.05 -3.88
CA ILE A 36 -4.03 -6.30 -3.23
C ILE A 36 -4.73 -7.16 -2.18
N LYS A 37 -4.96 -8.45 -2.46
CA LYS A 37 -5.62 -9.37 -1.53
C LYS A 37 -4.81 -9.57 -0.25
N ILE A 38 -3.52 -9.92 -0.36
CA ILE A 38 -2.66 -10.16 0.80
C ILE A 38 -2.43 -8.86 1.60
N LEU A 39 -2.19 -7.73 0.93
CA LEU A 39 -2.09 -6.43 1.62
C LEU A 39 -3.41 -6.05 2.31
N SER A 40 -4.57 -6.38 1.72
CA SER A 40 -5.89 -6.16 2.33
C SER A 40 -6.06 -6.99 3.60
N ASP A 41 -5.72 -8.28 3.52
CA ASP A 41 -5.90 -9.21 4.62
C ASP A 41 -4.95 -8.89 5.79
N LYS A 42 -3.73 -8.40 5.49
CA LYS A 42 -2.79 -7.86 6.48
C LYS A 42 -3.09 -6.42 6.94
N LYS A 43 -4.07 -5.75 6.33
CA LYS A 43 -4.37 -4.31 6.56
C LYS A 43 -3.16 -3.38 6.32
N GLU A 44 -2.31 -3.73 5.36
CA GLU A 44 -1.08 -2.99 5.03
C GLU A 44 -1.19 -2.13 3.76
N GLN A 45 -2.37 -2.04 3.13
CA GLN A 45 -2.58 -1.27 1.89
C GLN A 45 -2.16 0.21 1.98
N ASN A 46 -2.37 0.81 3.15
CA ASN A 46 -2.05 2.21 3.41
C ASN A 46 -0.63 2.42 3.96
N ARG A 47 0.16 1.35 4.14
CA ARG A 47 1.57 1.47 4.53
C ARG A 47 2.40 1.84 3.30
N LEU A 48 3.53 2.53 3.52
CA LEU A 48 4.39 3.00 2.43
C LEU A 48 4.79 1.87 1.45
N HIS A 49 5.22 0.71 1.96
CA HIS A 49 5.59 -0.43 1.11
C HIS A 49 4.41 -0.96 0.29
N GLY A 50 3.21 -0.90 0.84
CA GLY A 50 1.95 -1.26 0.19
C GLY A 50 1.55 -0.26 -0.89
N GLN A 51 1.61 1.04 -0.60
CA GLN A 51 1.32 2.10 -1.56
C GLN A 51 2.31 2.10 -2.74
N ILE A 52 3.60 1.88 -2.47
CA ILE A 52 4.61 1.75 -3.53
C ILE A 52 4.31 0.51 -4.38
N ALA A 53 4.05 -0.65 -3.77
CA ALA A 53 3.72 -1.86 -4.50
C ALA A 53 2.47 -1.67 -5.38
N ILE A 54 1.42 -1.05 -4.84
CA ILE A 54 0.20 -0.70 -5.59
C ILE A 54 0.53 0.28 -6.73
N GLY A 55 1.36 1.31 -6.50
CA GLY A 55 1.78 2.22 -7.56
C GLY A 55 2.53 1.51 -8.69
N VAL A 56 3.46 0.61 -8.34
CA VAL A 56 4.23 -0.17 -9.32
C VAL A 56 3.31 -1.07 -10.16
N ILE A 57 2.40 -1.82 -9.55
CA ILE A 57 1.49 -2.70 -10.30
C ILE A 57 0.57 -1.91 -11.25
N LEU A 58 0.14 -0.70 -10.89
CA LEU A 58 -0.65 0.15 -11.78
C LEU A 58 0.14 0.53 -13.04
N VAL A 59 1.42 0.87 -12.88
CA VAL A 59 2.31 1.17 -14.00
C VAL A 59 2.58 -0.08 -14.83
N GLU A 60 2.80 -1.23 -14.17
CA GLU A 60 2.98 -2.52 -14.83
C GLU A 60 1.76 -2.92 -15.67
N ASP A 61 0.53 -2.74 -15.16
CA ASP A 61 -0.71 -3.05 -15.87
C ASP A 61 -0.88 -2.17 -17.13
N ILE A 62 -0.52 -0.88 -17.04
CA ILE A 62 -0.48 0.00 -18.23
C ILE A 62 0.52 -0.52 -19.27
N ILE A 63 1.72 -0.92 -18.84
CA ILE A 63 2.75 -1.51 -19.73
C ILE A 63 2.25 -2.83 -20.33
N ALA A 64 1.58 -3.68 -19.54
CA ALA A 64 1.00 -4.95 -19.99
C ALA A 64 -0.04 -4.73 -21.09
N THR A 65 -0.84 -3.68 -20.96
CA THR A 65 -1.85 -3.32 -21.93
C THR A 65 -1.25 -2.93 -23.26
N PHE A 66 -0.22 -2.08 -23.24
CA PHE A 66 0.50 -1.74 -24.47
C PHE A 66 1.13 -3.00 -25.08
N ALA A 67 1.75 -3.85 -24.26
CA ALA A 67 2.34 -5.09 -24.73
C ALA A 67 1.32 -6.03 -25.41
N LEU A 68 0.14 -6.23 -24.80
CA LEU A 68 -0.95 -7.01 -25.39
C LEU A 68 -1.40 -6.42 -26.72
N LEU A 69 -1.49 -5.09 -26.80
CA LEU A 69 -1.87 -4.38 -28.01
C LEU A 69 -0.84 -4.59 -29.14
N PHE A 70 0.45 -4.51 -28.84
CA PHE A 70 1.51 -4.81 -29.81
C PHE A 70 1.43 -6.26 -30.31
N ILE A 71 1.16 -7.22 -29.42
CA ILE A 71 1.00 -8.63 -29.80
C ILE A 71 -0.23 -8.83 -30.70
N ALA A 72 -1.37 -8.21 -30.35
CA ALA A 72 -2.59 -8.28 -31.16
C ALA A 72 -2.38 -7.70 -32.57
N ALA A 73 -1.67 -6.57 -32.67
CA ALA A 73 -1.43 -5.90 -33.94
C ALA A 73 -0.33 -6.53 -34.79
N GLY A 74 0.60 -7.28 -34.18
CA GLY A 74 1.59 -8.08 -34.91
C GLY A 74 0.95 -9.06 -35.90
N LYS A 75 -0.28 -9.52 -35.63
CA LYS A 75 -1.08 -10.36 -36.54
C LYS A 75 -1.48 -9.66 -37.85
N ASN A 76 -1.61 -8.33 -37.83
CA ASN A 76 -2.10 -7.53 -38.95
C ASN A 76 -0.98 -6.85 -39.75
N GLY A 77 0.29 -7.24 -39.55
CA GLY A 77 1.44 -6.64 -40.25
C GLY A 77 2.20 -5.57 -39.44
N GLY A 78 1.92 -5.46 -38.13
CA GLY A 78 2.57 -4.50 -37.23
C GLY A 78 1.72 -3.25 -36.98
N LEU A 79 2.16 -2.40 -36.04
CA LEU A 79 1.52 -1.12 -35.78
C LEU A 79 2.17 -0.01 -36.60
N GLY A 80 1.44 0.49 -37.59
CA GLY A 80 1.85 1.68 -38.31
C GLY A 80 1.81 2.93 -37.41
N PRO A 81 2.57 4.00 -37.71
CA PRO A 81 2.49 5.27 -36.98
C PRO A 81 1.06 5.82 -36.89
N ALA A 82 0.24 5.56 -37.92
CA ALA A 82 -1.17 5.96 -37.96
C ALA A 82 -2.05 5.21 -36.94
N GLU A 83 -1.81 3.92 -36.73
CA GLU A 83 -2.58 3.10 -35.78
C GLU A 83 -2.21 3.45 -34.34
N ILE A 84 -0.91 3.68 -34.09
CA ILE A 84 -0.43 4.20 -32.79
C ILE A 84 -1.04 5.57 -32.52
N GLY A 85 -1.07 6.46 -33.53
CA GLY A 85 -1.70 7.77 -33.41
C GLY A 85 -3.20 7.69 -33.13
N GLN A 86 -3.91 6.77 -33.80
CA GLN A 86 -5.34 6.55 -33.57
C GLN A 86 -5.62 6.00 -32.16
N LEU A 87 -4.78 5.10 -31.67
CA LEU A 87 -4.87 4.55 -30.32
C LEU A 87 -4.57 5.61 -29.25
N ALA A 88 -3.53 6.42 -29.45
CA ALA A 88 -3.22 7.53 -28.56
C ALA A 88 -4.38 8.53 -28.49
N LEU A 89 -5.01 8.83 -29.63
CA LEU A 89 -6.17 9.71 -29.70
C LEU A 89 -7.39 9.11 -28.98
N LYS A 90 -7.68 7.82 -29.18
CA LYS A 90 -8.75 7.11 -28.46
C LYS A 90 -8.49 7.09 -26.95
N GLY A 91 -7.25 6.85 -26.54
CA GLY A 91 -6.83 6.87 -25.14
C GLY A 91 -7.00 8.25 -24.50
N LEU A 92 -6.56 9.31 -25.16
CA LEU A 92 -6.78 10.70 -24.73
C LEU A 92 -8.28 11.02 -24.65
N GLY A 93 -9.06 10.61 -25.64
CA GLY A 93 -10.52 10.77 -25.64
C GLY A 93 -11.17 10.10 -24.44
N LEU A 94 -10.81 8.84 -24.16
CA LEU A 94 -11.28 8.11 -22.98
C LEU A 94 -10.86 8.77 -21.67
N LEU A 95 -9.62 9.27 -21.58
CA LEU A 95 -9.14 9.98 -20.39
C LEU A 95 -9.99 11.23 -20.13
N ILE A 96 -10.26 12.02 -21.17
CA ILE A 96 -11.11 13.22 -21.07
C ILE A 96 -12.53 12.83 -20.63
N VAL A 97 -13.11 11.78 -21.24
CA VAL A 97 -14.43 11.25 -20.85
C VAL A 97 -14.42 10.84 -19.38
N LEU A 98 -13.41 10.10 -18.93
CA LEU A 98 -13.27 9.69 -17.53
C LEU A 98 -13.15 10.88 -16.58
N ILE A 99 -12.35 11.89 -16.90
CA ILE A 99 -12.20 13.09 -16.08
C ILE A 99 -13.54 13.84 -15.99
N ILE A 100 -14.26 14.00 -17.11
CA ILE A 100 -15.58 14.64 -17.12
C ILE A 100 -16.58 13.82 -16.30
N CYS A 101 -16.60 12.51 -16.49
CA CYS A 101 -17.45 11.60 -15.75
C CYS A 101 -17.15 11.68 -14.24
N ASN A 102 -15.88 11.67 -13.85
CA ASN A 102 -15.46 11.74 -12.46
C ASN A 102 -15.78 13.08 -11.79
N THR A 103 -15.63 14.19 -12.51
CA THR A 103 -15.84 15.54 -11.95
C THR A 103 -17.30 16.00 -11.99
N LYS A 104 -18.09 15.60 -13.00
CA LYS A 104 -19.46 16.12 -13.20
C LYS A 104 -20.58 15.11 -12.97
N ILE A 105 -20.38 13.85 -13.35
CA ILE A 105 -21.43 12.83 -13.32
C ILE A 105 -21.37 12.08 -11.99
N LEU A 106 -20.19 11.57 -11.64
CA LEU A 106 -19.98 10.71 -10.49
C LEU A 106 -20.45 11.34 -9.18
N PRO A 107 -20.14 12.62 -8.84
CA PRO A 107 -20.55 13.21 -7.56
C PRO A 107 -22.07 13.40 -7.44
N ARG A 108 -22.78 13.56 -8.57
CA ARG A 108 -24.24 13.70 -8.60
C ARG A 108 -24.94 12.36 -8.51
N VAL A 109 -24.48 11.41 -9.32
CA VAL A 109 -25.08 10.07 -9.38
C VAL A 109 -24.78 9.30 -8.11
N SER A 110 -23.53 9.31 -7.62
CA SER A 110 -23.16 8.59 -6.40
C SER A 110 -23.97 9.07 -5.19
N ARG A 111 -24.21 10.37 -5.05
CA ARG A 111 -25.03 10.94 -3.97
C ARG A 111 -26.48 10.45 -4.02
N TYR A 112 -27.05 10.30 -5.21
CA TYR A 112 -28.39 9.74 -5.34
C TYR A 112 -28.40 8.23 -5.08
N MET A 113 -27.41 7.50 -5.61
CA MET A 113 -27.32 6.05 -5.48
C MET A 113 -26.98 5.62 -4.04
N ALA A 114 -26.29 6.46 -3.28
CA ALA A 114 -25.97 6.26 -1.86
C ALA A 114 -27.16 6.42 -0.91
N LYS A 115 -28.39 6.67 -1.42
CA LYS A 115 -29.60 6.68 -0.58
C LYS A 115 -29.89 5.31 0.05
N THR A 116 -29.52 4.24 -0.64
CA THR A 116 -29.66 2.87 -0.13
C THR A 116 -28.45 2.06 -0.52
N GLN A 117 -28.04 1.14 0.35
CA GLN A 117 -26.78 0.40 0.18
C GLN A 117 -26.83 -0.56 -1.02
N GLU A 118 -28.00 -1.12 -1.32
CA GLU A 118 -28.24 -2.00 -2.46
C GLU A 118 -28.09 -1.24 -3.78
N LEU A 119 -28.61 -0.01 -3.83
CA LEU A 119 -28.54 0.83 -5.02
C LEU A 119 -27.10 1.30 -5.27
N LEU A 120 -26.36 1.64 -4.21
CA LEU A 120 -24.94 1.98 -4.29
C LEU A 120 -24.10 0.79 -4.78
N PHE A 121 -24.42 -0.42 -4.34
CA PHE A 121 -23.75 -1.65 -4.79
C PHE A 121 -24.03 -1.94 -6.27
N LEU A 122 -25.30 -1.89 -6.69
CA LEU A 122 -25.71 -2.03 -8.09
C LEU A 122 -25.03 -0.99 -8.98
N PHE A 123 -24.96 0.25 -8.50
CA PHE A 123 -24.26 1.33 -9.19
C PHE A 123 -22.77 1.04 -9.35
N ALA A 124 -22.08 0.61 -8.29
CA ALA A 124 -20.64 0.34 -8.35
C ALA A 124 -20.30 -0.77 -9.35
N ILE A 125 -21.11 -1.84 -9.39
CA ILE A 125 -20.94 -2.93 -10.36
C ILE A 125 -21.24 -2.46 -11.78
N GLY A 126 -22.37 -1.76 -11.97
CA GLY A 126 -22.76 -1.23 -13.27
C GLY A 126 -21.74 -0.22 -13.82
N TRP A 127 -21.17 0.60 -12.95
CA TRP A 127 -20.06 1.51 -13.28
C TRP A 127 -18.81 0.75 -13.70
N GLY A 128 -18.40 -0.24 -12.91
CA GLY A 128 -17.26 -1.10 -13.21
C GLY A 128 -17.38 -1.75 -14.59
N PHE A 129 -18.48 -2.46 -14.84
CA PHE A 129 -18.73 -3.08 -16.15
C PHE A 129 -18.91 -2.06 -17.27
N GLY A 130 -19.59 -0.94 -17.02
CA GLY A 130 -19.80 0.10 -18.02
C GLY A 130 -18.49 0.69 -18.53
N ILE A 131 -17.60 1.09 -17.61
CA ILE A 131 -16.28 1.64 -17.98
C ILE A 131 -15.38 0.56 -18.60
N ALA A 132 -15.38 -0.67 -18.06
CA ALA A 132 -14.61 -1.78 -18.61
C ALA A 132 -14.99 -2.08 -20.07
N THR A 133 -16.28 -2.17 -20.37
CA THR A 133 -16.80 -2.37 -21.73
C THR A 133 -16.48 -1.19 -22.64
N LEU A 134 -16.55 0.06 -22.14
CA LEU A 134 -16.16 1.24 -22.95
C LEU A 134 -14.68 1.20 -23.37
N PHE A 135 -13.79 0.73 -22.50
CA PHE A 135 -12.38 0.54 -22.82
C PHE A 135 -12.18 -0.56 -23.85
N GLU A 136 -12.86 -1.70 -23.70
CA GLU A 136 -12.82 -2.79 -24.67
C GLU A 136 -13.29 -2.33 -26.06
N LEU A 137 -14.40 -1.60 -26.14
CA LEU A 137 -14.92 -1.04 -27.40
C LEU A 137 -13.95 -0.05 -28.06
N ALA A 138 -13.15 0.66 -27.27
CA ALA A 138 -12.10 1.54 -27.79
C ALA A 138 -10.83 0.79 -28.25
N GLY A 139 -10.72 -0.51 -27.94
CA GLY A 139 -9.58 -1.36 -28.29
C GLY A 139 -8.53 -1.50 -27.18
N PHE A 140 -8.86 -1.13 -25.95
CA PHE A 140 -8.03 -1.38 -24.76
C PHE A 140 -8.49 -2.68 -24.06
N SER A 141 -7.72 -3.15 -23.08
CA SER A 141 -8.11 -4.35 -22.32
C SER A 141 -9.22 -4.04 -21.32
N ILE A 142 -10.05 -5.05 -21.03
CA ILE A 142 -11.19 -4.91 -20.10
C ILE A 142 -10.73 -4.64 -18.66
N GLU A 143 -9.57 -5.16 -18.28
CA GLU A 143 -8.98 -5.02 -16.95
C GLU A 143 -8.52 -3.58 -16.68
N VAL A 144 -7.93 -2.91 -17.67
CA VAL A 144 -7.55 -1.49 -17.56
C VAL A 144 -8.77 -0.61 -17.36
N GLY A 145 -9.84 -0.89 -18.12
CA GLY A 145 -11.09 -0.17 -17.93
C GLY A 145 -11.67 -0.41 -16.53
N ALA A 146 -11.65 -1.64 -16.03
CA ALA A 146 -12.07 -1.95 -14.66
C ALA A 146 -11.21 -1.23 -13.60
N LEU A 147 -9.90 -1.12 -13.82
CA LEU A 147 -8.99 -0.39 -12.95
C LEU A 147 -9.32 1.10 -12.91
N PHE A 148 -9.46 1.76 -14.07
CA PHE A 148 -9.85 3.17 -14.14
C PHE A 148 -11.24 3.42 -13.54
N ALA A 149 -12.17 2.47 -13.70
CA ALA A 149 -13.48 2.53 -13.05
C ALA A 149 -13.33 2.58 -11.52
N GLY A 150 -12.46 1.74 -10.96
CA GLY A 150 -12.14 1.70 -9.55
C GLY A 150 -11.45 2.98 -9.06
N VAL A 151 -10.45 3.49 -9.79
CA VAL A 151 -9.76 4.74 -9.47
C VAL A 151 -10.73 5.94 -9.46
N ALA A 152 -11.66 5.99 -10.41
CA ALA A 152 -12.70 7.01 -10.42
C ALA A 152 -13.57 6.93 -9.14
N LEU A 153 -14.03 5.72 -8.79
CA LEU A 153 -14.82 5.50 -7.56
C LEU A 153 -14.04 5.77 -6.28
N ALA A 154 -12.73 5.58 -6.27
CA ALA A 154 -11.88 5.83 -5.12
C ALA A 154 -11.86 7.30 -4.69
N SER A 155 -12.12 8.22 -5.62
CA SER A 155 -12.24 9.67 -5.33
C SER A 155 -13.61 10.07 -4.75
N SER A 156 -14.55 9.11 -4.63
CA SER A 156 -15.89 9.36 -4.10
C SER A 156 -15.93 9.34 -2.57
N PRO A 157 -16.77 10.17 -1.91
CA PRO A 157 -17.00 10.08 -0.45
C PRO A 157 -17.49 8.71 0.03
N TYR A 158 -18.06 7.91 -0.89
CA TYR A 158 -18.63 6.58 -0.60
C TYR A 158 -17.65 5.44 -0.92
N ALA A 159 -16.39 5.72 -1.23
CA ALA A 159 -15.40 4.73 -1.67
C ALA A 159 -15.23 3.56 -0.67
N GLN A 160 -15.19 3.85 0.65
CA GLN A 160 -15.07 2.80 1.67
C GLN A 160 -16.30 1.88 1.70
N GLU A 161 -17.50 2.44 1.59
CA GLU A 161 -18.74 1.67 1.57
C GLU A 161 -18.81 0.78 0.33
N ILE A 162 -18.52 1.34 -0.84
CA ILE A 162 -18.41 0.60 -2.11
C ILE A 162 -17.39 -0.54 -1.98
N SER A 163 -16.18 -0.24 -1.49
CA SER A 163 -15.12 -1.23 -1.31
C SER A 163 -15.54 -2.36 -0.37
N SER A 164 -16.24 -2.05 0.71
CA SER A 164 -16.72 -3.06 1.67
C SER A 164 -17.73 -4.02 1.04
N ARG A 165 -18.60 -3.50 0.16
CA ARG A 165 -19.67 -4.26 -0.50
C ARG A 165 -19.17 -5.07 -1.70
N LEU A 166 -18.15 -4.58 -2.40
CA LEU A 166 -17.51 -5.32 -3.49
C LEU A 166 -16.56 -6.42 -2.99
N LYS A 167 -16.11 -6.36 -1.73
CA LYS A 167 -15.16 -7.33 -1.17
C LYS A 167 -15.60 -8.80 -1.31
N PRO A 168 -16.85 -9.20 -0.97
CA PRO A 168 -17.30 -10.58 -1.15
C PRO A 168 -17.32 -11.03 -2.61
N LEU A 169 -17.74 -10.15 -3.54
CA LEU A 169 -17.72 -10.46 -4.97
C LEU A 169 -16.29 -10.66 -5.48
N ARG A 170 -15.39 -9.74 -5.12
CA ARG A 170 -13.97 -9.86 -5.45
C ARG A 170 -13.43 -11.18 -4.94
N ASP A 171 -13.61 -11.49 -3.66
CA ASP A 171 -13.08 -12.71 -3.06
C ASP A 171 -13.67 -13.98 -3.72
N PHE A 172 -14.96 -13.97 -4.10
CA PHE A 172 -15.59 -15.04 -4.86
C PHE A 172 -15.00 -15.22 -6.28
N PHE A 173 -14.87 -14.13 -7.03
CA PHE A 173 -14.32 -14.17 -8.39
C PHE A 173 -12.83 -14.50 -8.43
N ILE A 174 -12.05 -14.12 -7.41
CA ILE A 174 -10.65 -14.54 -7.27
C ILE A 174 -10.54 -16.07 -7.19
N VAL A 175 -11.41 -16.72 -6.41
CA VAL A 175 -11.44 -18.18 -6.31
C VAL A 175 -11.79 -18.80 -7.68
N LEU A 176 -12.82 -18.29 -8.36
CA LEU A 176 -13.19 -18.76 -9.70
C LEU A 176 -12.08 -18.56 -10.74
N PHE A 177 -11.35 -17.44 -10.67
CA PHE A 177 -10.21 -17.16 -11.52
C PHE A 177 -9.13 -18.22 -11.34
N PHE A 178 -8.73 -18.53 -10.11
CA PHE A 178 -7.71 -19.54 -9.85
C PHE A 178 -8.15 -20.97 -10.19
N ILE A 179 -9.42 -21.31 -10.00
CA ILE A 179 -9.97 -22.59 -10.46
C ILE A 179 -9.90 -22.70 -11.99
N THR A 180 -10.28 -21.62 -12.69
CA THR A 180 -10.24 -21.57 -14.16
C THR A 180 -8.81 -21.65 -14.68
N LEU A 181 -7.87 -20.96 -14.03
CA LEU A 181 -6.44 -21.04 -14.33
C LEU A 181 -5.88 -22.44 -14.08
N GLY A 182 -6.27 -23.09 -12.98
CA GLY A 182 -5.88 -24.48 -12.71
C GLY A 182 -6.40 -25.44 -13.78
N LYS A 183 -7.64 -25.23 -14.25
CA LYS A 183 -8.25 -26.04 -15.33
C LYS A 183 -7.57 -25.84 -16.69
N SER A 184 -7.08 -24.63 -16.99
CA SER A 184 -6.45 -24.35 -18.30
C SER A 184 -5.05 -24.96 -18.45
N LEU A 185 -4.49 -25.51 -17.37
CA LEU A 185 -3.24 -26.27 -17.43
C LEU A 185 -3.43 -27.57 -18.19
N ASN A 186 -2.75 -27.68 -19.33
CA ASN A 186 -2.61 -28.94 -20.01
C ASN A 186 -1.45 -29.75 -19.37
N VAL A 187 -1.80 -30.84 -18.68
CA VAL A 187 -0.84 -31.69 -17.95
C VAL A 187 -0.07 -32.62 -18.90
N ASP A 188 -0.57 -32.83 -20.13
CA ASP A 188 -0.06 -33.86 -21.05
C ASP A 188 1.39 -33.62 -21.50
N ASN A 189 1.86 -32.36 -21.47
CA ASN A 189 3.23 -31.97 -21.85
C ASN A 189 4.05 -31.34 -20.69
N LEU A 190 3.59 -31.50 -19.44
CA LEU A 190 4.21 -30.81 -18.31
C LEU A 190 5.64 -31.28 -18.04
N ALA A 191 5.93 -32.57 -18.22
CA ALA A 191 7.21 -33.18 -17.88
C ALA A 191 8.42 -32.51 -18.57
N ALA A 192 8.28 -32.16 -19.85
CA ALA A 192 9.33 -31.47 -20.62
C ALA A 192 9.49 -29.99 -20.23
N GLY A 193 8.43 -29.37 -19.69
CA GLY A 193 8.39 -27.96 -19.32
C GLY A 193 8.79 -27.65 -17.87
N ILE A 194 8.90 -28.66 -16.99
CA ILE A 194 9.20 -28.46 -15.56
C ILE A 194 10.55 -27.76 -15.36
N LEU A 195 11.61 -28.21 -16.03
CA LEU A 195 12.94 -27.64 -15.82
C LEU A 195 13.03 -26.16 -16.27
N PRO A 196 12.54 -25.79 -17.47
CA PRO A 196 12.39 -24.39 -17.85
C PRO A 196 11.54 -23.59 -16.85
N ALA A 197 10.39 -24.13 -16.42
CA ALA A 197 9.52 -23.43 -15.48
C ALA A 197 10.21 -23.15 -14.14
N LEU A 198 10.91 -24.14 -13.56
CA LEU A 198 11.67 -23.94 -12.32
C LEU A 198 12.75 -22.87 -12.48
N ALA A 199 13.50 -22.89 -13.58
CA ALA A 199 14.53 -21.89 -13.84
C ALA A 199 13.93 -20.47 -13.92
N LEU A 200 12.83 -20.30 -14.66
CA LEU A 200 12.15 -19.01 -14.78
C LEU A 200 11.48 -18.58 -13.46
N SER A 201 10.91 -19.51 -12.68
CA SER A 201 10.36 -19.23 -11.36
C SER A 201 11.41 -18.73 -10.38
N VAL A 202 12.62 -19.30 -10.39
CA VAL A 202 13.73 -18.82 -9.55
C VAL A 202 14.09 -17.38 -9.89
N ILE A 203 14.12 -17.02 -11.17
CA ILE A 203 14.33 -15.62 -11.59
C ILE A 203 13.25 -14.73 -10.97
N VAL A 204 11.99 -15.10 -11.07
CA VAL A 204 10.90 -14.27 -10.54
C VAL A 204 10.95 -14.17 -9.01
N ILE A 205 11.15 -15.27 -8.30
CA ILE A 205 11.11 -15.30 -6.83
C ILE A 205 12.34 -14.66 -6.20
N VAL A 206 13.52 -14.78 -6.83
CA VAL A 206 14.78 -14.30 -6.26
C VAL A 206 15.21 -12.97 -6.88
N LEU A 207 15.34 -12.93 -8.21
CA LEU A 207 15.93 -11.78 -8.89
C LEU A 207 15.00 -10.56 -8.87
N LYS A 208 13.68 -10.75 -9.00
CA LYS A 208 12.73 -9.62 -9.00
C LYS A 208 12.70 -8.91 -7.64
N PRO A 209 12.52 -9.59 -6.50
CA PRO A 209 12.63 -8.94 -5.19
C PRO A 209 14.00 -8.32 -4.97
N PHE A 210 15.07 -9.01 -5.32
CA PHE A 210 16.42 -8.47 -5.20
C PHE A 210 16.60 -7.17 -5.99
N THR A 211 16.12 -7.14 -7.23
CA THR A 211 16.17 -5.92 -8.07
C THR A 211 15.37 -4.81 -7.41
N VAL A 212 14.12 -5.06 -7.03
CA VAL A 212 13.24 -4.04 -6.46
C VAL A 212 13.83 -3.50 -5.16
N THR A 213 14.27 -4.37 -4.25
CA THR A 213 14.89 -3.96 -2.99
C THR A 213 16.15 -3.15 -3.22
N SER A 214 16.99 -3.52 -4.20
CA SER A 214 18.18 -2.76 -4.56
C SER A 214 17.84 -1.37 -5.12
N VAL A 215 16.84 -1.29 -6.02
CA VAL A 215 16.40 -0.01 -6.60
C VAL A 215 15.79 0.88 -5.52
N MET A 216 14.94 0.34 -4.64
CA MET A 216 14.36 1.10 -3.53
C MET A 216 15.43 1.61 -2.55
N GLY A 217 16.43 0.79 -2.23
CA GLY A 217 17.58 1.22 -1.43
C GLY A 217 18.39 2.35 -2.10
N LEU A 218 18.60 2.26 -3.42
CA LEU A 218 19.26 3.33 -4.20
C LEU A 218 18.45 4.63 -4.25
N LEU A 219 17.12 4.54 -4.17
CA LEU A 219 16.22 5.70 -4.07
C LEU A 219 16.11 6.26 -2.64
N GLY A 220 16.77 5.64 -1.65
CA GLY A 220 16.83 6.15 -0.27
C GLY A 220 15.73 5.62 0.66
N TYR A 221 14.96 4.59 0.26
CA TYR A 221 13.99 3.97 1.15
C TYR A 221 14.67 3.04 2.18
N THR A 222 14.07 2.90 3.36
CA THR A 222 14.60 2.05 4.43
C THR A 222 14.68 0.57 4.01
N LYS A 223 15.56 -0.22 4.65
CA LYS A 223 15.75 -1.65 4.36
C LYS A 223 14.44 -2.43 4.43
N ARG A 224 13.63 -2.14 5.45
CA ARG A 224 12.34 -2.82 5.67
C ARG A 224 11.34 -2.51 4.57
N VAL A 225 11.19 -1.23 4.19
CA VAL A 225 10.30 -0.82 3.11
C VAL A 225 10.75 -1.45 1.78
N SER A 226 12.04 -1.32 1.47
CA SER A 226 12.65 -1.87 0.25
C SER A 226 12.49 -3.39 0.14
N PHE A 227 12.70 -4.12 1.24
CA PHE A 227 12.52 -5.57 1.29
C PHE A 227 11.06 -5.97 1.10
N LYS A 228 10.14 -5.38 1.89
CA LYS A 228 8.71 -5.70 1.80
C LYS A 228 8.13 -5.39 0.43
N THR A 229 8.50 -4.26 -0.18
CA THR A 229 8.08 -3.93 -1.55
C THR A 229 8.63 -4.95 -2.56
N GLY A 230 9.88 -5.38 -2.42
CA GLY A 230 10.46 -6.42 -3.26
C GLY A 230 9.73 -7.76 -3.16
N ILE A 231 9.44 -8.21 -1.94
CA ILE A 231 8.69 -9.46 -1.69
C ILE A 231 7.27 -9.38 -2.25
N ASN A 232 6.58 -8.25 -2.11
CA ASN A 232 5.25 -8.07 -2.66
C ASN A 232 5.20 -8.21 -4.19
N LEU A 233 6.30 -7.90 -4.90
CA LEU A 233 6.38 -7.99 -6.36
C LEU A 233 7.02 -9.30 -6.85
N SER A 234 7.16 -10.32 -5.99
CA SER A 234 7.91 -11.57 -6.24
C SER A 234 7.20 -12.64 -7.10
N GLN A 235 6.16 -12.26 -7.85
CA GLN A 235 5.36 -13.17 -8.67
C GLN A 235 5.07 -12.61 -10.05
N ILE A 236 4.63 -13.50 -10.94
CA ILE A 236 4.07 -13.09 -12.22
C ILE A 236 2.57 -12.82 -12.13
N SER A 237 2.04 -12.15 -13.14
CA SER A 237 0.65 -11.68 -13.21
C SER A 237 -0.28 -12.65 -13.93
N GLU A 238 -1.58 -12.50 -13.69
CA GLU A 238 -2.63 -13.03 -14.57
C GLU A 238 -2.50 -12.53 -16.01
N PHE A 239 -2.05 -11.28 -16.19
CA PHE A 239 -1.80 -10.70 -17.51
C PHE A 239 -0.72 -11.45 -18.28
N SER A 240 0.24 -12.06 -17.58
CA SER A 240 1.26 -12.91 -18.18
C SER A 240 0.64 -14.12 -18.89
N ILE A 241 -0.42 -14.70 -18.33
CA ILE A 241 -1.16 -15.82 -18.93
C ILE A 241 -2.04 -15.33 -20.08
N VAL A 242 -2.75 -14.21 -19.91
CA VAL A 242 -3.57 -13.60 -20.97
C VAL A 242 -2.70 -13.30 -22.21
N MET A 243 -1.51 -12.75 -21.98
CA MET A 243 -0.53 -12.45 -23.02
C MET A 243 -0.09 -13.70 -23.78
N VAL A 244 0.19 -14.78 -23.06
CA VAL A 244 0.56 -16.07 -23.66
C VAL A 244 -0.57 -16.64 -24.50
N VAL A 245 -1.80 -16.58 -24.01
CA VAL A 245 -2.97 -17.06 -24.77
C VAL A 245 -3.13 -16.25 -26.05
N LEU A 246 -2.98 -14.92 -25.98
CA LEU A 246 -3.06 -14.04 -27.14
C LEU A 246 -1.94 -14.33 -28.14
N ALA A 247 -0.70 -14.46 -27.67
CA ALA A 247 0.45 -14.74 -28.51
C ALA A 247 0.39 -16.14 -29.14
N SER A 248 -0.16 -17.13 -28.44
CA SER A 248 -0.43 -18.46 -29.00
C SER A 248 -1.51 -18.40 -30.10
N LYS A 249 -2.59 -17.63 -29.90
CA LYS A 249 -3.60 -17.38 -30.95
C LYS A 249 -3.07 -16.60 -32.15
N ALA A 250 -1.99 -15.84 -31.96
CA ALA A 250 -1.27 -15.15 -33.02
C ALA A 250 -0.18 -16.04 -33.66
N GLU A 251 -0.10 -17.33 -33.29
CA GLU A 251 0.88 -18.30 -33.79
C GLU A 251 2.34 -17.89 -33.50
N LEU A 252 2.56 -17.00 -32.53
CA LEU A 252 3.89 -16.54 -32.11
C LEU A 252 4.56 -17.47 -31.10
N LEU A 253 3.79 -18.36 -30.47
CA LEU A 253 4.25 -19.27 -29.43
C LEU A 253 3.90 -20.72 -29.76
N ARG A 254 4.86 -21.62 -29.51
CA ARG A 254 4.57 -23.05 -29.40
C ARG A 254 3.65 -23.34 -28.20
N PRO A 255 2.75 -24.34 -28.29
CA PRO A 255 1.87 -24.72 -27.18
C PRO A 255 2.63 -25.03 -25.88
N GLU A 256 3.86 -25.56 -25.98
CA GLU A 256 4.70 -25.85 -24.81
C GLU A 256 5.01 -24.59 -23.98
N VAL A 257 5.24 -23.44 -24.62
CA VAL A 257 5.58 -22.18 -23.91
C VAL A 257 4.44 -21.74 -23.00
N GLY A 258 3.19 -21.96 -23.44
CA GLY A 258 2.03 -21.59 -22.64
C GLY A 258 1.83 -22.45 -21.40
N ALA A 259 2.14 -23.74 -21.50
CA ALA A 259 2.17 -24.64 -20.34
C ALA A 259 3.28 -24.24 -19.36
N ILE A 260 4.46 -23.89 -19.86
CA ILE A 260 5.60 -23.46 -19.04
C ILE A 260 5.27 -22.18 -18.26
N ILE A 261 4.75 -21.14 -18.92
CA ILE A 261 4.43 -19.88 -18.24
C ILE A 261 3.30 -20.06 -17.23
N SER A 262 2.29 -20.88 -17.54
CA SER A 262 1.23 -21.19 -16.57
C SER A 262 1.79 -21.92 -15.34
N LEU A 263 2.75 -22.83 -15.53
CA LEU A 263 3.44 -23.49 -14.41
C LEU A 263 4.28 -22.50 -13.60
N VAL A 264 4.99 -21.57 -14.25
CA VAL A 264 5.71 -20.47 -13.59
C VAL A 264 4.75 -19.63 -12.75
N ALA A 265 3.57 -19.30 -13.30
CA ALA A 265 2.54 -18.53 -12.59
C ALA A 265 2.14 -19.21 -11.30
N ILE A 266 1.83 -20.51 -11.35
CA ILE A 266 1.41 -21.28 -10.18
C ILE A 266 2.50 -21.36 -9.14
N ILE A 267 3.73 -21.71 -9.55
CA ILE A 267 4.87 -21.82 -8.63
C ILE A 267 5.14 -20.48 -7.95
N THR A 268 5.20 -19.40 -8.72
CA THR A 268 5.53 -18.08 -8.20
C THR A 268 4.43 -17.52 -7.32
N ILE A 269 3.15 -17.66 -7.70
CA ILE A 269 2.01 -17.22 -6.87
C ILE A 269 1.93 -18.02 -5.56
N ALA A 270 2.11 -19.35 -5.63
CA ALA A 270 2.08 -20.20 -4.44
C ALA A 270 3.20 -19.80 -3.46
N ILE A 271 4.44 -19.68 -3.95
CA ILE A 271 5.59 -19.33 -3.11
C ILE A 271 5.49 -17.89 -2.61
N SER A 272 5.16 -16.92 -3.47
CA SER A 272 5.09 -15.51 -3.09
C SER A 272 4.02 -15.25 -2.05
N THR A 273 2.89 -15.96 -2.09
CA THR A 273 1.84 -15.85 -1.06
C THR A 273 2.41 -16.10 0.34
N TYR A 274 3.23 -17.14 0.50
CA TYR A 274 3.90 -17.42 1.78
C TYR A 274 5.01 -16.40 2.09
N LEU A 275 5.78 -15.96 1.09
CA LEU A 275 6.79 -14.93 1.29
C LEU A 275 6.18 -13.61 1.79
N MET A 276 5.04 -13.20 1.23
CA MET A 276 4.31 -11.99 1.64
C MET A 276 3.63 -12.13 3.01
N GLN A 277 3.10 -13.32 3.31
CA GLN A 277 2.46 -13.62 4.59
C GLN A 277 3.48 -13.59 5.74
N TYR A 278 4.72 -14.03 5.49
CA TYR A 278 5.79 -14.11 6.48
C TYR A 278 6.92 -13.10 6.26
N ASP A 279 6.64 -11.99 5.58
CA ASP A 279 7.61 -10.96 5.21
C ASP A 279 8.34 -10.36 6.42
N ASP A 280 7.68 -10.19 7.56
CA ASP A 280 8.27 -9.69 8.80
C ASP A 280 9.26 -10.70 9.42
N GLN A 281 8.94 -12.00 9.44
CA GLN A 281 9.88 -13.01 9.93
C GLN A 281 11.07 -13.16 8.99
N LEU A 282 10.81 -13.13 7.68
CA LEU A 282 11.85 -13.17 6.66
C LEU A 282 12.77 -11.97 6.77
N PHE A 283 12.22 -10.76 6.92
CA PHE A 283 13.01 -9.55 7.13
C PHE A 283 13.88 -9.67 8.37
N ALA A 284 13.32 -10.09 9.51
CA ALA A 284 14.08 -10.26 10.75
C ALA A 284 15.18 -11.34 10.66
N TYR A 285 15.01 -12.34 9.79
CA TYR A 285 16.04 -13.35 9.51
C TYR A 285 17.16 -12.78 8.64
N PHE A 286 16.83 -12.08 7.55
CA PHE A 286 17.81 -11.47 6.64
C PHE A 286 18.55 -10.29 7.27
N ASP A 287 17.89 -9.52 8.13
CA ASP A 287 18.51 -8.42 8.88
C ASP A 287 19.57 -8.95 9.86
N ARG A 288 19.30 -10.08 10.53
CA ARG A 288 20.30 -10.76 11.38
C ARG A 288 21.54 -11.24 10.63
N LEU A 289 21.39 -11.55 9.34
CA LEU A 289 22.51 -11.95 8.48
C LEU A 289 23.41 -10.75 8.08
N LYS A 290 23.10 -9.52 8.53
CA LYS A 290 23.86 -8.29 8.24
C LYS A 290 24.18 -8.13 6.75
N LEU A 291 23.21 -8.40 5.88
CA LEU A 291 23.35 -8.09 4.47
C LEU A 291 23.34 -6.56 4.32
N HIS A 292 24.51 -5.93 4.44
CA HIS A 292 24.78 -4.50 4.19
C HIS A 292 24.64 -4.15 2.70
N MET A 293 23.55 -4.56 2.06
CA MET A 293 23.31 -4.25 0.65
C MET A 293 22.54 -2.94 0.53
N PHE A 294 23.24 -1.93 0.02
CA PHE A 294 22.72 -0.64 -0.47
C PHE A 294 22.14 0.29 0.58
N GLU A 295 22.94 0.55 1.62
CA GLU A 295 22.77 1.72 2.46
C GLU A 295 23.35 2.93 1.71
N LYS A 296 22.49 3.76 1.13
CA LYS A 296 22.89 5.12 0.74
C LYS A 296 22.34 6.07 1.79
N GLU A 297 23.26 6.78 2.42
CA GLU A 297 23.04 7.78 3.47
C GLU A 297 22.30 9.04 2.93
N VAL A 298 21.20 8.90 2.19
CA VAL A 298 20.52 10.05 1.56
C VAL A 298 19.00 9.84 1.39
N VAL A 299 18.25 10.00 2.48
CA VAL A 299 17.18 11.02 2.53
C VAL A 299 17.57 12.03 3.62
N ARG A 300 18.80 12.55 3.49
CA ARG A 300 19.18 13.84 4.06
C ARG A 300 18.44 14.91 3.25
N ARG A 301 17.17 15.16 3.53
CA ARG A 301 16.68 16.54 3.41
C ARG A 301 17.39 17.29 4.53
N GLU A 302 18.15 18.30 4.14
CA GLU A 302 18.86 19.19 5.06
C GLU A 302 17.94 19.59 6.22
N SER A 303 18.23 19.05 7.39
CA SER A 303 17.80 19.65 8.64
C SER A 303 19.02 19.62 9.56
N PRO A 304 19.45 20.79 10.05
CA PRO A 304 20.74 20.96 10.69
C PRO A 304 20.80 20.08 11.94
N ARG A 305 21.81 19.20 12.03
CA ARG A 305 22.21 18.42 13.23
C ARG A 305 21.19 18.50 14.38
N ARG A 306 20.11 17.73 14.29
CA ARG A 306 18.97 17.76 15.21
C ARG A 306 19.21 16.91 16.47
N ASN A 307 20.37 17.06 17.10
CA ASN A 307 20.64 16.40 18.38
C ASN A 307 20.03 17.22 19.54
N GLY A 308 19.32 16.52 20.43
CA GLY A 308 18.88 17.05 21.73
C GLY A 308 17.44 17.56 21.78
N TYR A 309 16.51 16.83 21.16
CA TYR A 309 15.09 16.93 21.48
C TYR A 309 14.84 16.34 22.86
N GLN A 310 14.29 17.17 23.75
CA GLN A 310 13.94 16.74 25.11
C GLN A 310 12.57 16.06 25.13
N LEU A 311 11.71 16.34 24.15
CA LEU A 311 10.36 15.80 24.02
C LEU A 311 10.20 15.19 22.63
N VAL A 312 9.70 13.97 22.53
CA VAL A 312 9.40 13.33 21.24
C VAL A 312 7.97 12.80 21.27
N LEU A 313 7.20 13.10 20.23
CA LEU A 313 5.84 12.60 20.03
C LEU A 313 5.82 11.68 18.82
N PHE A 314 5.37 10.45 19.00
CA PHE A 314 5.08 9.51 17.93
C PHE A 314 3.57 9.47 17.68
N GLY A 315 3.17 9.87 16.47
CA GLY A 315 1.78 10.01 16.06
C GLY A 315 1.23 11.42 16.30
N TYR A 316 0.85 12.12 15.24
CA TYR A 316 0.19 13.43 15.33
C TYR A 316 -1.34 13.30 15.49
N HIS A 317 -1.92 12.24 14.94
CA HIS A 317 -3.34 11.96 15.05
C HIS A 317 -3.74 11.35 16.41
N HIS A 318 -5.03 11.04 16.57
CA HIS A 318 -5.61 10.43 17.78
C HIS A 318 -5.31 11.21 19.08
N GLY A 319 -5.28 12.55 19.00
CA GLY A 319 -4.98 13.43 20.13
C GLY A 319 -3.51 13.86 20.24
N GLY A 320 -2.63 13.39 19.35
CA GLY A 320 -1.23 13.82 19.27
C GLY A 320 -1.07 15.34 19.14
N HIS A 321 -1.92 15.98 18.33
CA HIS A 321 -1.93 17.42 18.11
C HIS A 321 -2.11 18.24 19.39
N GLU A 322 -2.82 17.73 20.39
CA GLU A 322 -2.99 18.42 21.68
C GLU A 322 -1.67 18.49 22.46
N PHE A 323 -0.79 17.49 22.34
CA PHE A 323 0.52 17.50 22.98
C PHE A 323 1.46 18.53 22.38
N VAL A 324 1.31 18.86 21.09
CA VAL A 324 2.13 19.90 20.45
C VAL A 324 1.89 21.26 21.11
N LYS A 325 0.64 21.60 21.46
CA LYS A 325 0.33 22.82 22.21
C LYS A 325 1.02 22.83 23.57
N THR A 326 0.99 21.70 24.27
CA THR A 326 1.69 21.53 25.55
C THR A 326 3.21 21.68 25.40
N PHE A 327 3.80 21.09 24.36
CA PHE A 327 5.25 21.19 24.10
C PHE A 327 5.68 22.62 23.80
N LYS A 328 4.88 23.36 23.00
CA LYS A 328 5.08 24.80 22.75
C LYS A 328 5.04 25.60 24.05
N ALA A 329 4.06 25.35 24.92
CA ALA A 329 3.94 26.03 26.22
C ALA A 329 5.09 25.73 27.19
N ILE A 330 5.62 24.50 27.17
CA ILE A 330 6.77 24.08 27.99
C ILE A 330 8.09 24.73 27.51
N GLY A 331 8.15 25.17 26.25
CA GLY A 331 9.31 25.89 25.68
C GLY A 331 10.58 25.04 25.56
N LYS A 332 10.45 23.70 25.53
CA LYS A 332 11.57 22.78 25.31
C LYS A 332 11.57 22.30 23.86
N ARG A 333 12.74 21.98 23.31
CA ARG A 333 12.85 21.43 21.96
C ARG A 333 12.14 20.10 21.87
N TYR A 334 11.23 20.00 20.91
CA TYR A 334 10.44 18.81 20.67
C TYR A 334 10.48 18.38 19.20
N LEU A 335 10.13 17.13 18.94
CA LEU A 335 9.99 16.55 17.60
C LEU A 335 8.70 15.75 17.52
N VAL A 336 8.00 15.87 16.40
CA VAL A 336 6.86 15.00 16.05
C VAL A 336 7.31 14.02 14.98
N VAL A 337 7.05 12.73 15.19
CA VAL A 337 7.37 11.65 14.26
C VAL A 337 6.07 11.01 13.79
N ASP A 338 5.88 10.95 12.48
CA ASP A 338 4.72 10.30 11.88
C ASP A 338 5.12 9.61 10.55
N TYR A 339 4.37 8.57 10.17
CA TYR A 339 4.60 7.83 8.92
C TYR A 339 3.57 8.19 7.85
N ASP A 340 2.53 8.96 8.17
CA ASP A 340 1.53 9.44 7.21
C ASP A 340 2.04 10.70 6.49
N PRO A 341 2.22 10.67 5.15
CA PRO A 341 2.64 11.85 4.39
C PRO A 341 1.71 13.06 4.55
N ASN A 342 0.41 12.85 4.70
CA ASN A 342 -0.55 13.96 4.85
C ASN A 342 -0.36 14.69 6.19
N VAL A 343 0.04 13.94 7.23
CA VAL A 343 0.43 14.52 8.53
C VAL A 343 1.68 15.35 8.36
N ILE A 344 2.68 14.84 7.65
CA ILE A 344 3.93 15.56 7.42
C ILE A 344 3.67 16.89 6.71
N ASP A 345 2.85 16.88 5.66
CA ASP A 345 2.46 18.10 4.96
C ASP A 345 1.79 19.09 5.93
N THR A 346 0.87 18.62 6.77
CA THR A 346 0.21 19.47 7.80
C THR A 346 1.22 20.08 8.78
N LEU A 347 2.18 19.28 9.26
CA LEU A 347 3.21 19.72 10.20
C LEU A 347 4.16 20.75 9.56
N GLU A 348 4.47 20.58 8.28
CA GLU A 348 5.28 21.51 7.50
C GLU A 348 4.59 22.86 7.34
N HIS A 349 3.30 22.87 6.96
CA HIS A 349 2.53 24.11 6.84
C HIS A 349 2.38 24.87 8.16
N GLN A 350 2.43 24.16 9.29
CA GLN A 350 2.31 24.73 10.64
C GLN A 350 3.67 25.07 11.29
N ASP A 351 4.78 24.92 10.55
CA ASP A 351 6.14 25.13 11.03
C ASP A 351 6.44 24.36 12.35
N ILE A 352 5.93 23.12 12.43
CA ILE A 352 6.16 22.23 13.57
C ILE A 352 7.38 21.35 13.26
N PRO A 353 8.36 21.21 14.17
CA PRO A 353 9.47 20.29 13.95
C PRO A 353 8.98 18.85 13.78
N PHE A 354 9.14 18.30 12.58
CA PHE A 354 8.69 16.96 12.22
C PHE A 354 9.81 16.07 11.69
N LEU A 355 9.59 14.75 11.71
CA LEU A 355 10.40 13.74 11.03
C LEU A 355 9.46 12.66 10.47
N TYR A 356 9.68 12.29 9.21
CA TYR A 356 8.96 11.17 8.61
C TYR A 356 9.64 9.85 9.01
N GLY A 357 8.90 8.92 9.62
CA GLY A 357 9.48 7.64 9.99
C GLY A 357 8.54 6.71 10.77
N ASP A 358 8.88 5.42 10.79
CA ASP A 358 8.16 4.41 11.57
C ASP A 358 8.75 4.33 12.99
N ALA A 359 7.89 4.45 14.00
CA ALA A 359 8.27 4.35 15.41
C ALA A 359 8.87 2.98 15.80
N ALA A 360 8.66 1.95 14.99
CA ALA A 360 9.28 0.64 15.18
C ALA A 360 10.76 0.58 14.74
N ASP A 361 11.24 1.57 13.98
CA ASP A 361 12.59 1.58 13.44
C ASP A 361 13.62 2.01 14.50
N ASN A 362 14.61 1.15 14.78
CA ASN A 362 15.67 1.47 15.73
C ASN A 362 16.63 2.53 15.19
N GLU A 363 16.91 2.54 13.88
CA GLU A 363 17.82 3.52 13.27
C GLU A 363 17.25 4.93 13.43
N LEU A 364 15.92 5.07 13.29
CA LEU A 364 15.20 6.32 13.52
C LEU A 364 15.33 6.81 14.97
N LEU A 365 15.22 5.91 15.95
CA LEU A 365 15.36 6.29 17.37
C LEU A 365 16.76 6.81 17.68
N ASP A 366 17.79 6.20 17.11
CA ASP A 366 19.17 6.64 17.26
C ASP A 366 19.41 7.98 16.55
N GLU A 367 18.85 8.18 15.35
CA GLU A 367 18.92 9.44 14.59
C GLU A 367 18.30 10.62 15.34
N ILE A 368 17.14 10.40 15.98
CA ILE A 368 16.47 11.42 16.82
C ILE A 368 17.31 11.75 18.08
N GLY A 369 18.24 10.86 18.44
CA GLY A 369 19.05 10.98 19.65
C GLY A 369 18.23 10.65 20.90
N ILE A 370 17.43 9.58 20.86
CA ILE A 370 16.52 9.19 21.94
C ILE A 370 17.21 9.03 23.30
N HIS A 371 18.52 8.78 23.32
CA HIS A 371 19.33 8.70 24.56
C HIS A 371 19.27 9.95 25.44
N ASN A 372 19.01 11.13 24.84
CA ASN A 372 18.93 12.42 25.55
C ASN A 372 17.51 12.93 25.74
N THR A 373 16.51 12.17 25.28
CA THR A 373 15.10 12.55 25.38
C THR A 373 14.61 12.32 26.81
N LYS A 374 13.88 13.30 27.34
CA LYS A 374 13.31 13.24 28.71
C LYS A 374 11.90 12.68 28.72
N LEU A 375 11.13 12.97 27.67
CA LEU A 375 9.75 12.54 27.54
C LEU A 375 9.49 12.01 26.13
N VAL A 376 8.98 10.79 26.05
CA VAL A 376 8.49 10.15 24.83
C VAL A 376 6.99 9.94 25.00
N ILE A 377 6.21 10.45 24.06
CA ILE A 377 4.76 10.23 24.01
C ILE A 377 4.45 9.45 22.74
N SER A 378 3.65 8.39 22.85
CA SER A 378 3.13 7.63 21.71
C SER A 378 1.60 7.66 21.73
N THR A 379 0.99 8.19 20.68
CA THR A 379 -0.46 8.13 20.44
C THR A 379 -0.84 7.10 19.38
N LEU A 380 0.11 6.27 18.96
CA LEU A 380 -0.08 5.24 17.93
C LEU A 380 -1.19 4.25 18.33
N SER A 381 -2.07 3.94 17.38
CA SER A 381 -3.18 3.00 17.56
C SER A 381 -2.75 1.53 17.42
N ASN A 382 -1.66 1.26 16.71
CA ASN A 382 -1.14 -0.10 16.56
C ASN A 382 -0.43 -0.56 17.85
N PHE A 383 -0.95 -1.61 18.46
CA PHE A 383 -0.47 -2.13 19.73
C PHE A 383 0.94 -2.72 19.62
N GLU A 384 1.22 -3.51 18.59
CA GLU A 384 2.53 -4.13 18.36
C GLU A 384 3.64 -3.08 18.16
N THR A 385 3.37 -2.04 17.37
CA THR A 385 4.29 -0.90 17.18
C THR A 385 4.55 -0.19 18.50
N SER A 386 3.52 0.05 19.31
CA SER A 386 3.68 0.65 20.66
C SER A 386 4.53 -0.23 21.58
N GLN A 387 4.34 -1.55 21.57
CA GLN A 387 5.18 -2.47 22.36
C GLN A 387 6.64 -2.44 21.92
N GLN A 388 6.89 -2.44 20.60
CA GLN A 388 8.25 -2.36 20.06
C GLN A 388 8.92 -1.02 20.44
N LEU A 389 8.20 0.09 20.29
CA LEU A 389 8.69 1.40 20.68
C LEU A 389 9.08 1.44 22.16
N VAL A 390 8.21 1.00 23.08
CA VAL A 390 8.51 0.98 24.52
C VAL A 390 9.76 0.14 24.81
N ARG A 391 9.85 -1.07 24.25
CA ARG A 391 11.02 -1.95 24.44
C ARG A 391 12.31 -1.30 23.94
N ASN A 392 12.27 -0.70 22.75
CA ASN A 392 13.45 -0.10 22.13
C ASN A 392 13.89 1.16 22.89
N VAL A 393 12.94 2.05 23.20
CA VAL A 393 13.22 3.28 23.98
C VAL A 393 13.77 2.91 25.35
N ARG A 394 13.18 1.94 26.07
CA ARG A 394 13.66 1.54 27.40
C ARG A 394 15.05 0.91 27.35
N ARG A 395 15.37 0.18 26.27
CA ARG A 395 16.71 -0.38 26.02
C ARG A 395 17.76 0.71 25.78
N ILE A 396 17.42 1.74 25.00
CA ILE A 396 18.37 2.80 24.60
C ILE A 396 18.49 3.89 25.68
N ASN A 397 17.36 4.28 26.27
CA ASN A 397 17.27 5.30 27.31
C ASN A 397 16.43 4.82 28.50
N PRO A 398 17.05 4.18 29.49
CA PRO A 398 16.37 3.73 30.70
C PRO A 398 15.77 4.86 31.55
N SER A 399 16.16 6.11 31.33
CA SER A 399 15.74 7.28 32.13
C SER A 399 14.60 8.10 31.51
N ALA A 400 14.24 7.85 30.26
CA ALA A 400 13.15 8.56 29.59
C ALA A 400 11.81 8.24 30.26
N VAL A 401 10.97 9.26 30.43
CA VAL A 401 9.55 9.06 30.77
C VAL A 401 8.82 8.70 29.47
N ILE A 402 8.09 7.60 29.48
CA ILE A 402 7.34 7.08 28.34
C ILE A 402 5.85 7.12 28.68
N ILE A 403 5.09 7.83 27.85
CA ILE A 403 3.64 7.87 27.91
C ILE A 403 3.08 7.21 26.64
N CYS A 404 2.26 6.18 26.78
CA CYS A 404 1.69 5.46 25.64
C CYS A 404 0.16 5.52 25.62
N HIS A 405 -0.41 5.31 24.45
CA HIS A 405 -1.83 5.07 24.25
C HIS A 405 -2.11 3.56 24.26
N ALA A 406 -3.21 3.16 24.90
CA ALA A 406 -3.82 1.84 24.76
C ALA A 406 -5.34 1.95 24.55
N GLU A 407 -5.91 1.09 23.71
CA GLU A 407 -7.35 1.06 23.45
C GLU A 407 -8.12 0.39 24.60
N ASN A 408 -7.49 -0.58 25.26
CA ASN A 408 -8.11 -1.38 26.30
C ASN A 408 -7.17 -1.66 27.49
N LYS A 409 -7.76 -2.17 28.57
CA LYS A 409 -7.05 -2.43 29.83
C LYS A 409 -5.94 -3.48 29.70
N ALA A 410 -6.16 -4.51 28.89
CA ALA A 410 -5.19 -5.60 28.72
C ALA A 410 -3.91 -5.09 28.04
N GLN A 411 -4.07 -4.30 26.97
CA GLN A 411 -2.96 -3.62 26.30
C GLN A 411 -2.23 -2.68 27.27
N ALA A 412 -2.97 -1.93 28.09
CA ALA A 412 -2.36 -1.01 29.04
C ALA A 412 -1.48 -1.71 30.07
N ILE A 413 -1.95 -2.81 30.66
CA ILE A 413 -1.16 -3.62 31.60
C ILE A 413 0.15 -4.08 30.95
N GLN A 414 0.10 -4.60 29.73
CA GLN A 414 1.31 -5.05 29.03
C GLN A 414 2.29 -3.91 28.75
N LEU A 415 1.81 -2.71 28.40
CA LEU A 415 2.70 -1.56 28.17
C LEU A 415 3.35 -1.07 29.48
N TYR A 416 2.63 -1.13 30.60
CA TYR A 416 3.22 -0.87 31.93
C TYR A 416 4.29 -1.91 32.28
N GLU A 417 4.04 -3.20 32.04
CA GLU A 417 5.00 -4.28 32.26
C GLU A 417 6.27 -4.12 31.40
N LEU A 418 6.15 -3.55 30.21
CA LEU A 418 7.29 -3.23 29.34
C LEU A 418 8.07 -1.98 29.78
N GLY A 419 7.58 -1.25 30.79
CA GLY A 419 8.27 -0.11 31.39
C GLY A 419 7.81 1.25 30.89
N ALA A 420 6.55 1.40 30.43
CA ALA A 420 5.94 2.71 30.28
C ALA A 420 5.54 3.30 31.65
N GLU A 421 5.83 4.56 31.90
CA GLU A 421 5.50 5.25 33.15
C GLU A 421 4.00 5.59 33.24
N TYR A 422 3.38 5.87 32.10
CA TYR A 422 1.94 6.12 32.03
C TYR A 422 1.34 5.57 30.75
N VAL A 423 0.18 4.93 30.87
CA VAL A 423 -0.59 4.45 29.72
C VAL A 423 -1.98 5.07 29.75
N MET A 424 -2.23 5.89 28.75
CA MET A 424 -3.47 6.60 28.50
C MET A 424 -4.49 5.65 27.89
N ILE A 425 -5.66 5.57 28.52
CA ILE A 425 -6.84 4.91 27.96
C ILE A 425 -7.92 5.99 27.74
N PRO A 426 -8.07 6.55 26.53
CA PRO A 426 -8.86 7.75 26.29
C PRO A 426 -10.31 7.63 26.76
N HIS A 427 -10.98 6.50 26.50
CA HIS A 427 -12.36 6.28 26.96
C HIS A 427 -12.47 6.33 28.48
N TYR A 428 -11.51 5.74 29.20
CA TYR A 428 -11.49 5.76 30.65
C TYR A 428 -11.23 7.17 31.20
N ILE A 429 -10.26 7.89 30.64
CA ILE A 429 -9.92 9.27 31.04
C ILE A 429 -11.09 10.22 30.77
N GLY A 430 -11.73 10.08 29.60
CA GLY A 430 -12.91 10.83 29.22
C GLY A 430 -14.07 10.60 30.19
N SER A 431 -14.40 9.33 30.46
CA SER A 431 -15.44 8.99 31.45
C SER A 431 -15.12 9.53 32.84
N GLN A 432 -13.87 9.39 33.32
CA GLN A 432 -13.42 9.95 34.60
C GLN A 432 -13.59 11.47 34.67
N LYS A 433 -13.19 12.20 33.63
CA LYS A 433 -13.30 13.67 33.56
C LYS A 433 -14.77 14.11 33.60
N ILE A 434 -15.64 13.44 32.84
CA ILE A 434 -17.08 13.71 32.85
C ILE A 434 -17.71 13.34 34.21
N SER A 435 -17.34 12.21 34.81
CA SER A 435 -17.81 11.84 36.14
C SER A 435 -17.38 12.85 37.22
N SER A 436 -16.13 13.35 37.15
CA SER A 436 -15.67 14.40 38.05
C SER A 436 -16.42 15.71 37.83
N PHE A 437 -16.74 16.07 36.59
CA PHE A 437 -17.55 17.24 36.29
C PHE A 437 -18.95 17.10 36.88
N ILE A 438 -19.66 16.00 36.62
CA ILE A 438 -21.00 15.73 37.17
C ILE A 438 -21.00 15.86 38.70
N ARG A 439 -19.99 15.31 39.37
CA ARG A 439 -19.84 15.40 40.83
C ARG A 439 -19.65 16.85 41.30
N LYS A 440 -18.80 17.62 40.62
CA LYS A 440 -18.51 19.03 40.97
C LYS A 440 -19.70 19.95 40.68
N SER A 441 -20.42 19.73 39.59
CA SER A 441 -21.55 20.56 39.18
C SER A 441 -22.78 20.39 40.07
N GLY A 442 -22.85 19.30 40.86
CA GLY A 442 -24.01 19.03 41.73
C GLY A 442 -25.33 19.00 40.98
N LEU A 443 -25.32 18.56 39.72
CA LEU A 443 -26.48 18.53 38.81
C LEU A 443 -27.13 19.90 38.51
N LYS A 444 -26.44 21.02 38.78
CA LYS A 444 -26.94 22.36 38.47
C LYS A 444 -26.97 22.59 36.96
N LYS A 445 -28.16 22.78 36.38
CA LYS A 445 -28.35 22.95 34.92
C LYS A 445 -27.51 24.09 34.31
N GLN A 446 -27.23 25.15 35.06
CA GLN A 446 -26.42 26.27 34.59
C GLN A 446 -24.97 25.87 34.30
N GLU A 447 -24.34 25.08 35.19
CA GLU A 447 -22.96 24.58 35.00
C GLU A 447 -22.81 23.76 33.71
N PHE A 448 -23.83 22.97 33.38
CA PHE A 448 -23.87 22.19 32.13
C PHE A 448 -24.04 23.08 30.90
N LYS A 449 -24.81 24.17 31.00
CA LYS A 449 -24.93 25.15 29.90
C LYS A 449 -23.61 25.86 29.66
N ASP A 450 -22.96 26.34 30.72
CA ASP A 450 -21.68 27.04 30.63
C ASP A 450 -20.59 26.11 30.06
N TYR A 451 -20.57 24.84 30.49
CA TYR A 451 -19.67 23.83 29.93
C TYR A 451 -19.95 23.55 28.46
N ARG A 452 -21.23 23.44 28.07
CA ARG A 452 -21.64 23.26 26.67
C ARG A 452 -21.17 24.42 25.80
N GLU A 453 -21.40 25.66 26.21
CA GLU A 453 -21.00 26.85 25.44
C GLU A 453 -19.48 26.90 25.25
N LYS A 454 -18.71 26.67 26.31
CA LYS A 454 -17.24 26.58 26.24
C LYS A 454 -16.77 25.44 25.33
N HIS A 455 -17.41 24.28 25.41
CA HIS A 455 -17.02 23.13 24.60
C HIS A 455 -17.34 23.33 23.12
N ILE A 456 -18.50 23.91 22.78
CA ILE A 456 -18.84 24.28 21.40
C ILE A 456 -17.84 25.28 20.84
N ALA A 457 -17.50 26.34 21.60
CA ALA A 457 -16.49 27.31 21.17
C ALA A 457 -15.12 26.65 20.95
N TYR A 458 -14.73 25.71 21.81
CA TYR A 458 -13.49 24.94 21.65
C TYR A 458 -13.48 24.10 20.37
N LEU A 459 -14.58 23.41 20.07
CA LEU A 459 -14.69 22.55 18.89
C LEU A 459 -14.58 23.38 17.60
N HIS A 460 -15.32 24.49 17.50
CA HIS A 460 -15.23 25.39 16.35
C HIS A 460 -13.81 25.95 16.16
N ALA A 461 -13.15 26.37 17.24
CA ALA A 461 -11.81 26.95 17.16
C ALA A 461 -10.71 25.94 16.75
N ASN A 462 -10.92 24.64 16.97
CA ASN A 462 -9.85 23.63 16.81
C ASN A 462 -10.14 22.56 15.74
N TYR A 463 -11.40 22.40 15.29
CA TYR A 463 -11.78 21.28 14.41
C TYR A 463 -12.59 21.70 13.17
N ASP A 464 -13.14 22.92 13.08
CA ASP A 464 -13.91 23.33 11.89
C ASP A 464 -13.05 23.57 10.64
N HIS A 465 -11.76 23.87 10.81
CA HIS A 465 -10.83 23.99 9.69
C HIS A 465 -10.51 22.64 9.02
N ALA A 466 -10.81 21.51 9.67
CA ALA A 466 -10.60 20.18 9.12
C ALA A 466 -11.79 19.65 8.30
N ALA A 467 -12.90 20.40 8.21
CA ALA A 467 -14.09 20.02 7.46
C ALA A 467 -14.26 20.82 6.14
N ALA A 468 -13.30 21.70 5.82
CA ALA A 468 -13.33 22.59 4.65
C ALA A 468 -12.32 22.23 3.54
N GLU A 469 -11.57 21.14 3.71
CA GLU A 469 -10.71 20.51 2.70
C GLU A 469 -11.07 19.01 2.60
#